data_AF-A0A520WCB8-F1
#
_entry.id   AF-A0A520WCB8-F1
#
_cell.length_a   1.000
_cell.length_b   1.000
_cell.length_c   1.000
_cell.angle_alpha   90.00
_cell.angle_beta   90.00
_cell.angle_gamma   90.00
#
_symmetry.space_group_name_H-M   'P 1'
#
loop_
_entity.id
_entity.type
_entity.pdbx_description
1 polymer ?
#
loop_
_entity_poly.entity_id
_entity_poly.type
_entity_poly.pdbx_seq_one_letter_code
_entity_poly.pdbx_strand_id
1 'polypeptide(L)'
;MTNDQAVREVLLQQDEEYRRLSLQHEGYETRLRELTGHLYPTGDDQLEKARLKKMKLQVKDQMEGILRRHLTPRLVVNSATAES
;
A
#
# COMPACT_ATOMS: atom_id res chain seq x y z
N MET A 1 -6.83 4.03 -19.07
CA MET A 1 -7.45 4.34 -17.76
C MET A 1 -7.15 3.17 -16.85
N THR A 2 -6.28 3.35 -15.86
CA THR A 2 -5.69 2.25 -15.10
C THR A 2 -6.73 1.71 -14.13
N ASN A 3 -7.25 0.51 -14.39
CA ASN A 3 -8.27 -0.17 -13.57
C ASN A 3 -7.93 -0.13 -12.07
N ASP A 4 -6.64 -0.16 -11.76
CA ASP A 4 -6.06 0.01 -10.44
C ASP A 4 -6.52 1.31 -9.73
N GLN A 5 -6.57 2.47 -10.39
CA GLN A 5 -7.07 3.72 -9.78
C GLN A 5 -8.53 3.60 -9.33
N ALA A 6 -9.40 2.99 -10.14
CA ALA A 6 -10.81 2.82 -9.82
C ALA A 6 -11.01 1.88 -8.62
N VAL A 7 -10.25 0.79 -8.54
CA VAL A 7 -10.31 -0.11 -7.38
C VAL A 7 -9.79 0.59 -6.12
N ARG A 8 -8.73 1.39 -6.23
CA ARG A 8 -8.23 2.19 -5.11
C ARG A 8 -9.27 3.20 -4.60
N GLU A 9 -10.02 3.86 -5.48
CA GLU A 9 -11.11 4.76 -5.07
C GLU A 9 -12.25 4.04 -4.34
N VAL A 10 -12.64 2.86 -4.82
CA VAL A 10 -13.64 2.03 -4.13
C VAL A 10 -13.14 1.60 -2.76
N LEU A 11 -11.88 1.15 -2.66
CA LEU A 11 -11.26 0.78 -1.37
C LEU A 11 -11.08 1.97 -0.43
N LEU A 12 -10.80 3.17 -0.94
CA LEU A 12 -10.76 4.40 -0.14
C LEU A 12 -12.10 4.73 0.51
N GLN A 13 -13.21 4.32 -0.12
CA GLN A 13 -14.56 4.53 0.40
C GLN A 13 -15.08 3.36 1.25
N GLN A 14 -14.71 2.13 0.91
CA GLN A 14 -15.22 0.91 1.56
C GLN A 14 -14.30 0.39 2.68
N ASP A 15 -12.99 0.62 2.59
CA ASP A 15 -11.97 0.06 3.48
C ASP A 15 -11.22 1.17 4.23
N GLU A 16 -11.52 1.30 5.53
CA GLU A 16 -10.89 2.29 6.39
C GLU A 16 -9.38 2.05 6.54
N GLU A 17 -8.93 0.79 6.48
CA GLU A 17 -7.51 0.43 6.46
C GLU A 17 -6.80 0.96 5.21
N TYR A 18 -7.42 0.80 4.04
CA TYR A 18 -6.87 1.32 2.79
C TYR A 18 -6.73 2.85 2.84
N ARG A 19 -7.72 3.53 3.44
CA ARG A 19 -7.68 4.98 3.65
C ARG A 19 -6.52 5.42 4.54
N ARG A 20 -6.28 4.71 5.65
CA ARG A 20 -5.13 4.97 6.54
C ARG A 20 -3.79 4.71 5.85
N LEU A 21 -3.71 3.65 5.05
CA LEU A 21 -2.52 3.34 4.24
C LEU A 21 -2.25 4.43 3.20
N SER A 22 -3.30 4.96 2.55
CA SER A 22 -3.17 6.06 1.58
C SER A 22 -2.63 7.33 2.21
N LEU A 23 -3.15 7.70 3.39
CA LEU A 23 -2.64 8.85 4.15
C LEU A 23 -1.18 8.67 4.56
N GLN A 24 -0.80 7.46 5.01
CA GLN A 24 0.61 7.15 5.31
C GLN A 24 1.50 7.23 4.07
N HIS A 25 1.04 6.71 2.93
CA HIS A 25 1.75 6.79 1.66
C HIS A 25 2.02 8.24 1.24
N GLU A 26 1.01 9.12 1.33
CA GLU A 26 1.19 10.55 1.06
C GLU A 26 2.15 11.23 2.05
N GLY A 27 2.11 10.84 3.32
CA GLY A 27 3.07 11.29 4.33
C GLY A 27 4.51 10.91 3.98
N TYR A 28 4.73 9.65 3.58
CA TYR A 28 6.06 9.19 3.15
C TYR A 28 6.54 9.84 1.86
N GLU A 29 5.64 10.06 0.89
CA GLU A 29 5.95 10.79 -0.34
C GLU A 29 6.37 12.22 -0.07
N THR A 30 5.64 12.91 0.82
CA THR A 30 5.96 14.29 1.21
C THR A 30 7.33 14.35 1.87
N ARG A 31 7.57 13.49 2.87
CA ARG A 31 8.86 13.43 3.58
C ARG A 31 10.01 13.09 2.64
N LEU A 32 9.81 12.15 1.72
CA LEU A 32 10.81 11.76 0.73
C LEU A 32 11.09 12.90 -0.26
N ARG A 33 10.07 13.68 -0.64
CA ARG A 33 10.23 14.87 -1.48
C ARG A 33 11.03 15.96 -0.77
N GLU A 34 10.77 16.21 0.52
CA GLU A 34 11.55 17.16 1.33
C GLU A 34 13.04 16.77 1.36
N LEU A 35 13.33 15.50 1.67
CA LEU A 35 14.70 14.99 1.69
C LEU A 35 15.37 14.97 0.31
N THR A 36 14.58 14.79 -0.75
CA THR A 36 15.08 14.81 -2.14
C THR A 36 15.33 16.22 -2.65
N GLY A 37 14.60 17.21 -2.13
CA GLY A 37 14.80 18.63 -2.42
C GLY A 37 16.07 19.23 -1.79
N HIS A 38 16.64 18.59 -0.76
CA HIS A 38 17.94 18.97 -0.21
C HIS A 38 19.07 18.60 -1.18
N LEU A 39 19.74 19.62 -1.75
CA LEU A 39 20.88 19.51 -2.67
C LEU A 39 22.10 18.80 -2.06
N TYR A 40 22.20 18.76 -0.73
CA TYR A 40 23.26 18.07 0.01
C TYR A 40 22.63 17.10 1.02
N PRO A 41 22.25 15.89 0.59
CA PRO A 41 21.74 14.88 1.51
C PRO A 41 22.89 14.39 2.40
N THR A 42 22.74 14.60 3.70
CA THR A 42 23.64 14.07 4.72
C THR A 42 23.54 12.55 4.79
N GLY A 43 24.49 11.87 5.46
CA GLY A 43 24.42 10.41 5.64
C GLY A 43 23.10 9.95 6.31
N ASP A 44 22.57 10.79 7.20
CA ASP A 44 21.28 10.58 7.87
C ASP A 44 20.10 10.68 6.88
N ASP A 45 20.11 11.65 5.95
CA ASP A 45 19.09 11.78 4.89
C ASP A 45 19.02 10.57 3.98
N GLN A 46 20.16 9.94 3.65
CA GLN A 46 20.16 8.72 2.83
C GLN A 46 19.53 7.53 3.57
N LEU A 47 19.80 7.43 4.88
CA LEU A 47 19.26 6.38 5.73
C LEU A 47 17.76 6.56 5.94
N GLU A 48 17.32 7.80 6.15
CA GLU A 48 15.90 8.20 6.20
C GLU A 48 15.20 7.94 4.85
N LYS A 49 15.81 8.32 3.71
CA LYS A 49 15.29 7.97 2.36
C LYS A 49 15.15 6.47 2.16
N ALA A 50 16.12 5.68 2.60
CA ALA A 50 16.07 4.22 2.49
C ALA A 50 14.94 3.62 3.37
N ARG A 51 14.78 4.13 4.59
CA ARG A 51 13.67 3.78 5.48
C ARG A 51 12.32 4.15 4.85
N LEU A 52 12.17 5.36 4.35
CA LEU A 52 10.94 5.83 3.69
C LEU A 52 10.62 5.02 2.44
N LYS A 53 11.60 4.68 1.60
CA LYS A 53 11.41 3.76 0.46
C LYS A 53 10.89 2.41 0.91
N LYS A 54 11.44 1.86 2.00
CA LYS A 54 11.01 0.58 2.57
C LYS A 54 9.59 0.65 3.12
N MET A 55 9.25 1.70 3.88
CA MET A 55 7.90 1.90 4.40
C MET A 55 6.89 2.11 3.27
N LYS A 56 7.24 2.90 2.25
CA LYS A 56 6.41 3.09 1.05
C LYS A 56 6.18 1.77 0.32
N LEU A 57 7.20 0.92 0.22
CA LEU A 57 7.06 -0.42 -0.33
C LEU A 57 6.12 -1.28 0.51
N GLN A 58 6.27 -1.28 1.85
CA GLN A 58 5.37 -2.01 2.74
C GLN A 58 3.91 -1.55 2.63
N VAL A 59 3.67 -0.24 2.59
CA VAL A 59 2.32 0.30 2.40
C VAL A 59 1.75 -0.10 1.05
N LYS A 60 2.58 -0.11 0.00
CA LYS A 60 2.18 -0.60 -1.32
C LYS A 60 1.84 -2.10 -1.30
N ASP A 61 2.67 -2.93 -0.66
CA ASP A 61 2.40 -4.36 -0.47
C ASP A 61 1.09 -4.60 0.32
N GLN A 62 0.81 -3.79 1.34
CA GLN A 62 -0.45 -3.86 2.08
C GLN A 62 -1.66 -3.45 1.22
N MET A 63 -1.53 -2.38 0.43
CA MET A 63 -2.55 -1.97 -0.54
C MET A 63 -2.80 -3.07 -1.58
N GLU A 64 -1.75 -3.69 -2.12
CA GLU A 64 -1.86 -4.82 -3.04
C GLU A 64 -2.48 -6.07 -2.37
N GLY A 65 -2.23 -6.30 -1.09
CA GLY A 65 -2.87 -7.36 -0.32
C GLY A 65 -4.39 -7.15 -0.19
N ILE A 66 -4.82 -5.92 0.08
CA ILE A 66 -6.24 -5.55 0.14
C ILE A 66 -6.86 -5.69 -1.25
N LEU A 67 -6.20 -5.17 -2.29
CA LEU A 67 -6.61 -5.32 -3.69
C LEU A 67 -6.77 -6.79 -4.06
N ARG A 68 -5.80 -7.64 -3.74
CA ARG A 68 -5.87 -9.10 -3.97
C ARG A 68 -7.03 -9.73 -3.23
N ARG A 69 -7.31 -9.35 -2.00
CA ARG A 69 -8.42 -9.91 -1.22
C ARG A 69 -9.78 -9.58 -1.85
N HIS A 70 -9.92 -8.38 -2.40
CA HIS A 70 -11.13 -7.94 -3.10
C HIS A 70 -11.25 -8.49 -4.53
N LEU A 71 -10.13 -8.60 -5.25
CA LEU A 71 -10.08 -9.19 -6.60
C LEU A 71 -10.11 -10.73 -6.58
N THR A 72 -9.91 -11.33 -5.40
CA THR A 72 -10.15 -12.76 -5.14
C THR A 72 -11.44 -12.93 -4.36
N PRO A 73 -12.62 -12.59 -4.93
CA PRO A 73 -13.86 -13.05 -4.35
C PRO A 73 -13.90 -14.57 -4.54
N ARG A 74 -13.77 -15.31 -3.43
CA ARG A 74 -14.53 -16.55 -3.23
C ARG A 74 -14.09 -17.81 -4.01
N LEU A 75 -12.78 -18.09 -4.08
CA LEU A 75 -12.26 -19.41 -4.48
C LEU A 75 -11.63 -20.22 -3.33
N VAL A 76 -11.98 -19.91 -2.08
CA VAL A 76 -12.14 -21.00 -1.09
C VAL A 76 -13.43 -21.72 -1.44
N VAL A 77 -13.30 -22.59 -2.43
CA VAL A 77 -14.19 -23.71 -2.69
C VAL A 77 -14.52 -24.38 -1.36
N ASN A 78 -15.81 -24.58 -1.13
CA ASN A 78 -16.33 -25.45 -0.11
C ASN A 78 -15.59 -26.80 -0.17
N SER A 79 -14.74 -27.11 0.80
CA SER A 79 -14.62 -28.49 1.28
C SER A 79 -15.82 -28.76 2.17
N ALA A 80 -17.00 -28.89 1.53
CA ALA A 80 -18.13 -29.58 2.13
C ALA A 80 -17.76 -31.05 2.30
N THR A 81 -18.04 -31.58 3.48
CA THR A 81 -18.73 -32.86 3.76
C THR A 81 -18.51 -34.05 2.82
N ALA A 82 -18.25 -35.23 3.43
CA ALA A 82 -18.20 -36.62 2.91
C ALA A 82 -16.74 -37.07 2.63
N GLU A 83 -16.15 -38.13 3.21
CA GLU A 83 -16.62 -39.45 3.66
C GLU A 83 -15.63 -40.14 4.64
N SER A 84 -16.19 -41.03 5.49
CA SER A 84 -15.60 -42.13 6.32
C SER A 84 -14.89 -41.82 7.64
#